data_AF-A0A841VQ80-F1
#
_entry.id   AF-A0A841VQ80-F1
#
_cell.length_a   1.000
_cell.length_b   1.000
_cell.length_c   1.000
_cell.angle_alpha   90.00
_cell.angle_beta   90.00
_cell.angle_gamma   90.00
#
_symmetry.space_group_name_H-M   'P 1'
#
loop_
_entity.id
_entity.type
_entity.pdbx_description
1 polymer ?
#
loop_
_entity_poly.entity_id
_entity_poly.type
_entity_poly.pdbx_seq_one_letter_code
_entity_poly.pdbx_strand_id
1 'polypeptide(L)'
;MKIGTVSISYSRKFNLGNYESLELGCSLWAQVEDEEDASGVVQFLYHQAKAAVKEAAMPVIKANEFQITKAKSQRKVATDEGVAEIDNF
;
A
#
# COMPACT_ATOMS: atom_id res chain seq x y z
N MET A 1 29.02 23.44 -1.87
CA MET A 1 27.69 23.58 -1.23
C MET A 1 27.70 22.62 -0.05
N LYS A 2 27.44 23.06 1.18
CA LYS A 2 27.32 22.18 2.35
C LYS A 2 25.88 21.72 2.50
N ILE A 3 25.66 20.42 2.70
CA ILE A 3 24.34 19.85 2.96
C ILE A 3 24.29 19.54 4.45
N GLY A 4 23.55 20.33 5.23
CA GLY A 4 23.43 20.10 6.68
C GLY A 4 22.24 19.21 7.06
N THR A 5 21.29 19.03 6.16
CA THR A 5 20.09 18.23 6.41
C THR A 5 19.54 17.69 5.10
N VAL A 6 19.17 16.41 5.12
CA VAL A 6 18.42 15.76 4.07
C VAL A 6 17.04 15.40 4.62
N SER A 7 16.00 15.65 3.83
CA SER A 7 14.63 15.23 4.12
C SER A 7 14.05 14.55 2.89
N ILE A 8 13.37 13.42 3.11
CA ILE A 8 12.68 12.65 2.10
C ILE A 8 11.24 12.45 2.52
N SER A 9 10.32 12.85 1.65
CA SER A 9 8.90 12.52 1.76
C SER A 9 8.56 11.47 0.70
N TYR A 10 8.00 10.35 1.13
CA TYR A 10 7.53 9.29 0.25
C TYR A 10 6.06 9.02 0.51
N SER A 11 5.23 9.11 -0.53
CA SER A 11 3.83 8.71 -0.49
C SER A 11 3.51 7.73 -1.62
N ARG A 12 2.52 6.87 -1.37
CA ARG A 12 2.00 5.94 -2.35
C ARG A 12 0.50 5.77 -2.18
N LYS A 13 -0.21 5.80 -3.31
CA LYS A 13 -1.62 5.43 -3.41
C LYS A 13 -1.76 3.94 -3.73
N PHE A 14 -2.63 3.27 -2.98
CA PHE A 14 -2.98 1.87 -3.13
C PHE A 14 -4.44 1.78 -3.55
N ASN A 15 -4.72 1.10 -4.66
CA ASN A 15 -6.09 0.85 -5.10
C ASN A 15 -6.66 -0.33 -4.31
N LEU A 16 -7.82 -0.13 -3.68
CA LEU A 16 -8.50 -1.17 -2.93
C LEU A 16 -9.63 -1.81 -3.76
N GLY A 17 -9.92 -1.32 -4.95
CA GLY A 17 -11.10 -1.75 -5.72
C GLY A 17 -12.36 -1.11 -5.17
N ASN A 18 -13.54 -1.44 -5.74
CA ASN A 18 -14.83 -0.85 -5.35
C ASN A 18 -14.83 0.69 -5.27
N TYR A 19 -14.08 1.37 -6.14
CA TYR A 19 -13.89 2.83 -6.13
C TYR A 19 -13.19 3.38 -4.88
N GLU A 20 -12.58 2.51 -4.08
CA GLU A 20 -11.81 2.88 -2.89
C GLU A 20 -10.30 2.85 -3.15
N SER A 21 -9.60 3.76 -2.48
CA SER A 21 -8.15 3.85 -2.49
C SER A 21 -7.64 4.35 -1.16
N LEU A 22 -6.45 3.91 -0.78
CA LEU A 22 -5.72 4.35 0.39
C LEU A 22 -4.47 5.10 -0.04
N GLU A 23 -4.26 6.30 0.48
CA GLU A 23 -2.99 7.02 0.34
C GLU A 23 -2.23 6.99 1.66
N LEU A 24 -0.99 6.54 1.61
CA LEU A 24 -0.10 6.49 2.77
C LEU A 24 1.24 7.13 2.40
N GLY A 25 1.81 7.86 3.35
CA GLY A 25 3.13 8.43 3.21
C GLY A 25 3.80 8.66 4.55
N CYS A 26 5.12 8.83 4.50
CA CYS A 26 5.92 9.27 5.63
C CYS A 26 7.00 10.24 5.17
N SER A 27 7.55 10.98 6.12
CA SER A 27 8.71 11.84 5.90
C SER A 27 9.80 11.45 6.90
N LEU A 28 11.01 11.28 6.41
CA LEU A 28 12.20 10.99 7.20
C LEU A 28 13.23 12.10 6.96
N TRP A 29 14.00 12.42 7.98
CA TRP A 29 15.08 13.40 7.88
C TRP A 29 16.32 12.89 8.61
N ALA A 30 17.46 13.41 8.19
CA ALA A 30 18.74 13.22 8.86
C ALA A 30 19.57 14.49 8.73
N GLN A 31 20.34 14.79 9.77
CA GLN A 31 21.46 15.71 9.65
C GLN A 31 22.60 15.02 8.90
N VAL A 32 23.35 15.79 8.12
CA VAL A 32 24.50 15.29 7.36
C VAL A 32 25.71 16.11 7.76
N GLU A 33 26.74 15.43 8.24
CA GLU A 33 28.01 16.05 8.62
C GLU A 33 28.90 16.28 7.38
N ASP A 34 29.89 17.16 7.49
CA ASP A 34 30.71 17.60 6.35
C ASP A 34 31.47 16.46 5.63
N GLU A 35 31.75 15.36 6.32
CA GLU A 35 32.49 14.20 5.80
C GLU A 35 31.58 13.05 5.34
N GLU A 36 30.26 13.19 5.50
CA GLU A 36 29.30 12.15 5.14
C GLU A 36 28.88 12.23 3.67
N ASP A 37 28.63 11.06 3.07
CA ASP A 37 28.05 10.98 1.74
C ASP A 37 26.56 11.30 1.76
N ALA A 38 26.23 12.57 1.52
CA ALA A 38 24.87 13.05 1.41
C ALA A 38 24.01 12.26 0.40
N SER A 39 24.60 11.76 -0.69
CA SER A 39 23.87 10.97 -1.70
C SER A 39 23.49 9.60 -1.15
N GLY A 40 24.42 8.97 -0.43
CA GLY A 40 24.17 7.76 0.34
C GLY A 40 23.06 7.93 1.37
N VAL A 41 23.08 9.05 2.12
CA VAL A 41 22.04 9.37 3.11
C VAL A 41 20.67 9.54 2.45
N VAL A 42 20.59 10.24 1.31
CA VAL A 42 19.35 10.36 0.52
C VAL A 42 18.80 8.98 0.13
N GLN A 43 19.64 8.11 -0.43
CA GLN A 43 19.21 6.77 -0.85
C GLN A 43 18.75 5.93 0.34
N PHE A 44 19.49 5.97 1.45
CA PHE A 44 19.15 5.27 2.68
C PHE A 44 17.78 5.70 3.20
N LEU A 45 17.55 7.01 3.34
CA LEU A 45 16.28 7.56 3.80
C LEU A 45 15.12 7.21 2.86
N TYR A 46 15.34 7.24 1.54
CA TYR A 46 14.33 6.83 0.56
C TYR A 46 13.95 5.35 0.72
N HIS A 47 14.91 4.44 0.87
CA HIS A 47 14.64 3.02 1.06
C HIS A 47 13.89 2.75 2.37
N GLN A 48 14.27 3.43 3.46
CA GLN A 48 13.57 3.36 4.74
C GLN A 48 12.13 3.86 4.62
N ALA A 49 11.91 5.04 4.03
CA ALA A 49 10.58 5.61 3.87
C ALA A 49 9.67 4.71 3.00
N LYS A 50 10.22 4.16 1.92
CA LYS A 50 9.52 3.21 1.05
C LYS A 50 9.15 1.90 1.77
N ALA A 51 10.06 1.36 2.57
CA ALA A 51 9.81 0.15 3.37
C ALA A 51 8.71 0.41 4.40
N ALA A 52 8.79 1.52 5.14
CA ALA A 52 7.81 1.91 6.14
C ALA A 52 6.41 2.06 5.56
N VAL A 53 6.25 2.75 4.42
CA VAL A 53 4.94 2.89 3.75
C VAL A 53 4.40 1.53 3.28
N LYS A 54 5.27 0.64 2.78
CA LYS A 54 4.87 -0.71 2.36
C LYS A 54 4.40 -1.55 3.55
N GLU A 55 5.13 -1.53 4.66
CA GLU A 55 4.80 -2.27 5.87
C GLU A 55 3.49 -1.77 6.49
N ALA A 56 3.31 -0.45 6.58
CA ALA A 56 2.09 0.16 7.08
C ALA A 56 0.86 -0.16 6.21
N ALA A 57 1.02 -0.26 4.89
CA ALA A 57 -0.07 -0.56 3.97
C ALA A 57 -0.48 -2.05 3.98
N MET A 58 0.44 -2.96 4.32
CA MET A 58 0.25 -4.40 4.13
C MET A 58 -0.97 -4.99 4.87
N PRO A 59 -1.28 -4.63 6.12
CA PRO A 59 -2.47 -5.16 6.81
C PRO A 59 -3.77 -4.78 6.10
N VAL A 60 -3.88 -3.54 5.62
CA VAL A 60 -5.09 -3.04 4.96
C VAL A 60 -5.28 -3.70 3.60
N ILE A 61 -4.20 -3.84 2.82
CA ILE A 61 -4.23 -4.51 1.51
C ILE A 61 -4.69 -5.96 1.67
N LYS A 62 -4.09 -6.70 2.61
CA LYS A 62 -4.44 -8.12 2.86
C LYS A 62 -5.88 -8.29 3.35
N ALA A 63 -6.34 -7.42 4.25
CA ALA A 63 -7.72 -7.45 4.73
C ALA A 63 -8.72 -7.21 3.59
N ASN A 64 -8.41 -6.27 2.71
CA ASN A 64 -9.25 -5.94 1.57
C ASN A 64 -9.30 -7.07 0.51
N GLU A 65 -8.16 -7.68 0.17
CA GLU A 65 -8.13 -8.85 -0.75
C GLU A 65 -8.99 -10.01 -0.24
N PHE A 66 -8.96 -10.26 1.08
CA PHE A 66 -9.79 -11.27 1.72
C PHE A 66 -11.28 -10.96 1.60
N GLN A 67 -11.66 -9.70 1.83
CA GLN A 67 -13.06 -9.26 1.70
C GLN A 67 -13.58 -9.39 0.27
N ILE A 68 -12.79 -8.99 -0.73
CA ILE A 68 -13.16 -9.13 -2.15
C ILE A 68 -13.35 -10.61 -2.52
N THR A 69 -12.45 -11.48 -2.05
CA THR A 69 -12.53 -12.92 -2.33
C THR A 69 -13.78 -13.54 -1.70
N LYS A 70 -14.10 -13.19 -0.44
CA LYS A 70 -15.33 -13.64 0.24
C LYS A 70 -16.58 -13.18 -0.49
N ALA A 71 -16.66 -11.91 -0.89
CA ALA A 71 -17.80 -11.36 -1.62
C ALA A 71 -18.02 -12.05 -2.98
N LYS A 72 -16.95 -12.32 -3.73
CA LYS A 72 -17.03 -13.08 -5.00
C LYS A 72 -17.53 -14.51 -4.80
N SER A 73 -17.04 -15.19 -3.75
CA SER A 73 -17.48 -16.56 -3.42
C SER A 73 -18.96 -16.60 -3.05
N GLN A 74 -19.44 -15.68 -2.20
CA GLN A 74 -20.85 -15.58 -1.84
C GLN A 74 -21.74 -15.26 -3.04
N ARG A 75 -21.30 -14.35 -3.92
CA ARG A 75 -22.02 -14.05 -5.16
C ARG A 75 -22.14 -15.29 -6.04
N LYS A 76 -21.07 -16.07 -6.19
CA LYS A 76 -21.06 -17.30 -7.00
C LYS A 76 -22.09 -18.31 -6.48
N VAL A 77 -22.11 -18.57 -5.17
CA VAL A 77 -23.09 -19.48 -4.53
C VAL A 77 -24.53 -19.00 -4.75
N ALA A 78 -24.81 -17.70 -4.59
CA ALA A 78 -26.14 -17.15 -4.82
C ALA A 78 -26.60 -17.30 -6.29
N THR A 79 -25.69 -17.21 -7.25
CA THR A 79 -26.00 -17.49 -8.66
C THR A 79 -26.22 -18.98 -8.95
N ASP A 80 -25.46 -19.90 -8.34
CA ASP A 80 -25.63 -21.35 -8.55
C ASP A 80 -26.95 -21.86 -7.95
N GLU A 81 -27.35 -21.38 -6.76
CA GLU A 81 -28.64 -21.72 -6.15
C GLU A 81 -29.83 -21.16 -6.96
N GLY A 82 -29.69 -19.98 -7.55
CA GLY A 82 -30.73 -19.37 -8.39
C GLY A 82 -30.89 -19.98 -9.78
N VAL A 83 -29.89 -20.71 -10.29
CA VAL A 83 -29.97 -21.42 -11.59
C VAL A 83 -30.59 -22.82 -11.43
N ALA A 84 -30.47 -23.44 -10.25
CA ALA A 84 -31.07 -24.75 -9.99
C ALA A 84 -32.61 -24.73 -9.90
N GLU A 85 -33.25 -23.58 -9.68
CA GLU A 85 -34.71 -23.45 -9.58
C GLU A 85 -35.43 -23.17 -10.92
N ILE A 86 -34.70 -22.89 -12.02
CA ILE A 86 -35.31 -22.45 -13.29
C ILE A 86 -35.51 -23.58 -14.33
N ASP A 87 -35.04 -24.81 -14.06
CA ASP A 87 -35.09 -25.94 -15.01
C ASP A 87 -36.24 -26.94 -14.78
N ASN A 88 -37.29 -26.56 -14.02
CA ASN A 88 -38.46 -27.41 -13.74
C ASN A 88 -39.81 -26.80 -14.19
N PHE A 89 -39.90 -26.33 -15.44
CA PHE A 89 -41.18 -26.09 -16.11
C PHE A 89 -41.14 -26.46 -17.60
#